data_AF-A0A258D4S0-F1
#
_entry.id   AF-A0A258D4S0-F1
#
_cell.length_a   1.000
_cell.length_b   1.000
_cell.length_c   1.000
_cell.angle_alpha   90.00
_cell.angle_beta   90.00
_cell.angle_gamma   90.00
#
_symmetry.space_group_name_H-M   'P 1'
#
loop_
_entity.id
_entity.type
_entity.pdbx_description
1 polymer ?
#
loop_
_entity_poly.entity_id
_entity_poly.type
_entity_poly.pdbx_seq_one_letter_code
_entity_poly.pdbx_strand_id
1 'polypeptide(L)'
;MEAALQSQPDTPLHPEARRAGDDGWRWPVERPKMADLRCIRARMVEDIDRAVNDGGDAPCVTMEDLRRLGWTVHQIEAHATFAFAVYKADKAVRGARGALTHRDTPARIAASALASLIFVASLALWAGHATGAL
;
A
#
# COMPACT_ATOMS: atom_id res chain seq x y z
N MET A 1 0.34 -30.01 36.00
CA MET A 1 -0.70 -29.03 35.65
C MET A 1 -0.36 -28.51 34.26
N GLU A 2 -0.72 -29.29 33.22
CA GLU A 2 -0.63 -28.84 31.83
C GLU A 2 -1.90 -28.06 31.52
N ALA A 3 -1.74 -26.76 31.28
CA ALA A 3 -2.83 -25.91 30.84
C ALA A 3 -3.21 -26.33 29.42
N ALA A 4 -4.40 -26.94 29.29
CA ALA A 4 -5.00 -27.22 27.99
C ALA A 4 -5.13 -25.90 27.21
N LEU A 5 -4.33 -25.77 26.15
CA LEU A 5 -4.46 -24.73 25.15
C LEU A 5 -5.82 -24.94 24.49
N GLN A 6 -6.88 -24.35 25.04
CA GLN A 6 -8.21 -24.34 24.45
C GLN A 6 -8.13 -23.58 23.13
N SER A 7 -7.94 -24.34 22.05
CA SER A 7 -8.20 -23.90 20.67
C SER A 7 -9.58 -23.25 20.67
N GLN A 8 -9.62 -21.93 20.48
CA GLN A 8 -10.89 -21.22 20.33
C GLN A 8 -11.72 -21.92 19.27
N PRO A 9 -13.05 -22.06 19.47
CA PRO A 9 -13.90 -22.69 18.47
C PRO A 9 -13.77 -21.91 17.16
N ASP A 10 -13.40 -22.62 16.10
CA ASP A 10 -13.37 -22.09 14.73
C ASP A 10 -14.74 -21.51 14.43
N THR A 11 -14.85 -20.18 14.52
CA THR A 11 -16.07 -19.49 14.12
C THR A 11 -16.24 -19.78 12.63
N PRO A 12 -17.37 -20.36 12.19
CA PRO A 12 -17.52 -20.74 10.79
C PRO A 12 -17.37 -19.48 9.94
N LEU A 13 -16.27 -19.43 9.19
CA LEU A 13 -15.99 -18.34 8.27
C LEU A 13 -17.13 -18.28 7.25
N HIS A 14 -17.68 -17.08 7.07
CA HIS A 14 -18.74 -16.82 6.10
C HIS A 14 -18.38 -17.47 4.73
N PRO A 15 -19.33 -18.08 4.00
CA PRO A 15 -19.05 -18.76 2.73
C PRO A 15 -18.28 -17.90 1.72
N GLU A 16 -18.53 -16.60 1.73
CA GLU A 16 -17.90 -15.62 0.83
C GLU A 16 -16.59 -15.03 1.37
N ALA A 17 -16.25 -15.29 2.64
CA ALA A 17 -15.06 -14.72 3.26
C ALA A 17 -13.79 -15.24 2.60
N ARG A 18 -12.73 -14.42 2.66
CA ARG A 18 -11.38 -14.81 2.22
C ARG A 18 -10.92 -16.04 3.00
N ARG A 19 -10.38 -17.03 2.30
CA ARG A 19 -9.92 -18.30 2.88
C ARG A 19 -8.48 -18.57 2.49
N ALA A 20 -7.73 -19.17 3.42
CA ALA A 20 -6.44 -19.76 3.09
C ALA A 20 -6.67 -20.98 2.20
N GLY A 21 -5.91 -21.07 1.12
CA GLY A 21 -5.74 -22.26 0.29
C GLY A 21 -4.27 -22.57 0.12
N ASP A 22 -3.97 -23.62 -0.64
CA ASP A 22 -2.60 -24.14 -0.81
C ASP A 22 -1.65 -23.09 -1.41
N ASP A 23 -2.16 -22.24 -2.32
CA ASP A 23 -1.40 -21.16 -2.98
C ASP A 23 -1.52 -19.79 -2.26
N GLY A 24 -2.00 -19.79 -1.01
CA GLY A 24 -2.22 -18.59 -0.21
C GLY A 24 -3.68 -18.16 -0.13
N TRP A 25 -3.94 -16.87 0.07
CA TRP A 25 -5.27 -16.37 0.36
C TRP A 25 -6.11 -16.14 -0.90
N ARG A 26 -7.28 -16.78 -0.98
CA ARG A 26 -8.21 -16.63 -2.11
C ARG A 26 -9.61 -16.21 -1.69
N TRP A 27 -10.29 -15.52 -2.60
CA TRP A 27 -11.71 -15.24 -2.49
C TRP A 27 -12.50 -16.38 -3.18
N PRO A 28 -13.32 -17.14 -2.43
CA PRO A 28 -13.97 -18.35 -2.96
C PRO A 28 -15.13 -18.05 -3.92
N VAL A 29 -15.73 -16.86 -3.81
CA VAL A 29 -16.88 -16.44 -4.62
C VAL A 29 -16.42 -15.35 -5.59
N GLU A 30 -16.92 -15.34 -6.82
CA GLU A 30 -16.63 -14.30 -7.81
C GLU A 30 -17.30 -12.97 -7.44
N ARG A 31 -16.67 -11.83 -7.77
CA ARG A 31 -17.16 -10.48 -7.45
C ARG A 31 -18.66 -10.25 -7.71
N PRO A 32 -19.20 -10.55 -8.90
CA PRO A 32 -20.62 -10.29 -9.18
C PRO A 32 -21.57 -11.23 -8.44
N LYS A 33 -21.07 -12.35 -7.90
CA LYS A 33 -21.86 -13.35 -7.16
C LYS A 33 -21.82 -13.14 -5.64
N MET A 34 -21.02 -12.19 -5.15
CA MET A 34 -20.96 -11.87 -3.72
C MET A 34 -22.21 -11.13 -3.28
N ALA A 35 -22.81 -11.57 -2.18
CA ALA A 35 -23.99 -10.96 -1.59
C ALA A 35 -23.70 -10.38 -0.19
N ASP A 36 -22.68 -10.88 0.51
CA ASP A 36 -22.36 -10.39 1.85
C ASP A 36 -21.63 -9.05 1.80
N LEU A 37 -22.23 -8.07 2.46
CA LEU A 37 -21.75 -6.68 2.48
C LEU A 37 -20.34 -6.55 3.05
N ARG A 38 -19.98 -7.36 4.07
CA ARG A 38 -18.66 -7.29 4.69
C ARG A 38 -17.60 -7.86 3.75
N CYS A 39 -17.90 -8.99 3.10
CA CYS A 39 -17.03 -9.64 2.14
C CYS A 39 -16.82 -8.75 0.89
N ILE A 40 -17.89 -8.14 0.36
CA ILE A 40 -17.80 -7.21 -0.77
C ILE A 40 -16.86 -6.05 -0.44
N ARG A 41 -17.08 -5.39 0.71
CA ARG A 41 -16.25 -4.24 1.13
C ARG A 41 -14.79 -4.64 1.32
N ALA A 42 -14.53 -5.74 2.03
CA ALA A 42 -13.17 -6.20 2.31
C ALA A 42 -12.41 -6.54 1.02
N ARG A 43 -13.05 -7.25 0.08
CA ARG A 43 -12.45 -7.56 -1.21
C ARG A 43 -12.24 -6.32 -2.07
N MET A 44 -13.21 -5.40 -2.10
CA MET A 44 -13.08 -4.17 -2.89
C MET A 44 -11.92 -3.30 -2.41
N VAL A 45 -11.64 -3.25 -1.10
CA VAL A 45 -10.43 -2.60 -0.55
C VAL A 45 -9.16 -3.30 -1.04
N GLU A 46 -9.12 -4.64 -1.04
CA GLU A 46 -7.96 -5.40 -1.54
C GLU A 46 -7.72 -5.18 -3.04
N ASP A 47 -8.79 -5.17 -3.84
CA ASP A 47 -8.73 -4.89 -5.26
C ASP A 47 -8.21 -3.47 -5.55
N ILE A 48 -8.65 -2.46 -4.77
CA ILE A 48 -8.13 -1.09 -4.86
C ILE A 48 -6.64 -1.05 -4.49
N ASP A 49 -6.22 -1.69 -3.40
CA ASP A 49 -4.80 -1.74 -3.00
C ASP A 49 -3.96 -2.38 -4.10
N ARG A 50 -4.42 -3.49 -4.69
CA ARG A 50 -3.73 -4.15 -5.80
C ARG A 50 -3.64 -3.26 -7.04
N ALA A 51 -4.76 -2.70 -7.48
CA ALA A 51 -4.80 -1.83 -8.65
C ALA A 51 -3.90 -0.59 -8.48
N VAL A 52 -3.80 -0.05 -7.26
CA VAL A 52 -2.82 0.99 -6.94
C VAL A 52 -1.40 0.43 -7.07
N ASN A 53 -1.05 -0.64 -6.36
CA ASN A 53 0.33 -1.14 -6.35
C ASN A 53 0.81 -1.59 -7.74
N ASP A 54 -0.10 -2.02 -8.63
CA ASP A 54 0.21 -2.41 -10.00
C ASP A 54 0.41 -1.20 -10.95
N GLY A 55 -0.12 -0.02 -10.60
CA GLY A 55 -0.16 1.16 -11.46
C GLY A 55 1.04 2.13 -11.37
N GLY A 56 2.06 1.84 -10.56
CA GLY A 56 3.30 2.64 -10.48
C GLY A 56 3.23 3.85 -9.54
N ASP A 57 3.91 4.95 -9.90
CA ASP A 57 4.25 6.06 -8.96
C ASP A 57 3.09 6.97 -8.55
N ALA A 58 2.00 7.03 -9.33
CA ALA A 58 0.81 7.85 -8.99
C ALA A 58 -0.49 7.23 -9.49
N PRO A 59 -0.86 6.04 -9.00
CA PRO A 59 -1.96 5.28 -9.56
C PRO A 59 -3.28 5.80 -8.99
N CYS A 60 -4.15 6.26 -9.88
CA CYS A 60 -5.53 6.57 -9.54
C CYS A 60 -6.41 5.37 -9.92
N VAL A 61 -7.26 4.93 -8.99
CA VAL A 61 -8.27 3.90 -9.26
C VAL A 61 -9.61 4.59 -9.41
N THR A 62 -10.24 4.37 -10.56
CA THR A 62 -11.56 4.93 -10.89
C THR A 62 -12.66 3.88 -10.70
N MET A 63 -13.93 4.31 -10.72
CA MET A 63 -15.06 3.38 -10.73
C MET A 63 -15.07 2.49 -11.98
N GLU A 64 -14.54 2.99 -13.11
CA GLU A 64 -14.42 2.22 -14.34
C GLU A 64 -13.43 1.06 -14.19
N ASP A 65 -12.35 1.25 -13.43
CA ASP A 65 -11.39 0.18 -13.14
C ASP A 65 -12.03 -0.92 -12.29
N LEU A 66 -12.86 -0.54 -11.31
CA LEU A 66 -13.65 -1.52 -10.54
C LEU A 66 -14.61 -2.31 -11.43
N ARG A 67 -15.24 -1.63 -12.40
CA ARG A 67 -16.11 -2.30 -13.38
C ARG A 67 -15.32 -3.29 -14.24
N ARG A 68 -14.13 -2.91 -14.71
CA ARG A 68 -13.21 -3.79 -15.47
C ARG A 68 -12.74 -5.00 -14.67
N LEU A 69 -12.59 -4.86 -13.36
CA LEU A 69 -12.29 -5.98 -12.45
C LEU A 69 -13.48 -6.95 -12.28
N GLY A 70 -14.67 -6.58 -12.76
CA GLY A 70 -15.87 -7.41 -12.72
C GLY A 70 -16.83 -7.09 -11.57
N TRP A 71 -16.68 -5.94 -10.89
CA TRP A 71 -17.68 -5.48 -9.94
C TRP A 71 -18.93 -5.00 -10.67
N THR A 72 -20.10 -5.32 -10.11
CA THR A 72 -21.37 -4.81 -10.67
C THR A 72 -21.56 -3.33 -10.31
N VAL A 73 -22.27 -2.59 -11.16
CA VAL A 73 -22.56 -1.16 -10.94
C VAL A 73 -23.22 -0.94 -9.58
N HIS A 74 -24.20 -1.78 -9.23
CA HIS A 74 -24.90 -1.70 -7.94
C HIS A 74 -23.95 -1.85 -6.74
N GLN A 75 -23.03 -2.82 -6.78
CA GLN A 75 -22.05 -3.01 -5.69
C GLN A 75 -21.06 -1.83 -5.60
N ILE A 76 -20.63 -1.28 -6.74
CA ILE A 76 -19.73 -0.12 -6.79
C ILE A 76 -20.42 1.08 -6.15
N GLU A 77 -21.63 1.41 -6.57
CA GLU A 77 -22.40 2.56 -6.03
C GLU A 77 -22.62 2.42 -4.52
N ALA A 78 -22.94 1.22 -4.04
CA ALA A 78 -23.23 0.97 -2.63
C ALA A 78 -21.97 0.96 -1.73
N HIS A 79 -20.79 0.61 -2.26
CA HIS A 79 -19.64 0.25 -1.43
C HIS A 79 -18.30 0.90 -1.79
N ALA A 80 -18.14 1.47 -2.98
CA ALA A 80 -16.86 2.05 -3.41
C ALA A 80 -16.41 3.18 -2.50
N THR A 81 -17.31 4.09 -2.11
CA THR A 81 -16.99 5.20 -1.20
C THR A 81 -16.41 4.70 0.13
N PHE A 82 -17.01 3.66 0.70
CA PHE A 82 -16.50 3.04 1.93
C PHE A 82 -15.12 2.42 1.71
N ALA A 83 -14.97 1.64 0.63
CA ALA A 83 -13.71 0.97 0.32
C ALA A 83 -12.56 1.97 0.10
N PHE A 84 -12.80 3.05 -0.63
CA PHE A 84 -11.81 4.13 -0.81
C PHE A 84 -11.46 4.83 0.52
N ALA A 85 -12.45 5.07 1.38
CA ALA A 85 -12.20 5.69 2.69
C ALA A 85 -11.33 4.81 3.59
N VAL A 86 -11.63 3.50 3.67
CA VAL A 86 -10.83 2.54 4.43
C VAL A 86 -9.43 2.42 3.85
N TYR A 87 -9.30 2.29 2.54
CA TYR A 87 -7.99 2.23 1.87
C TYR A 87 -7.13 3.46 2.17
N LYS A 88 -7.69 4.66 2.08
CA LYS A 88 -6.99 5.91 2.41
C LYS A 88 -6.55 5.95 3.87
N ALA A 89 -7.42 5.56 4.81
CA ALA A 89 -7.09 5.49 6.22
C ALA A 89 -5.95 4.49 6.49
N ASP A 90 -6.01 3.30 5.89
CA ASP A 90 -4.98 2.26 6.01
C ASP A 90 -3.64 2.73 5.45
N LYS A 91 -3.61 3.39 4.28
CA LYS A 91 -2.37 3.93 3.70
C LYS A 91 -1.83 5.10 4.51
N ALA A 92 -2.68 5.97 5.08
CA ALA A 92 -2.23 7.03 5.97
C ALA A 92 -1.55 6.44 7.23
N VAL A 93 -2.11 5.38 7.82
CA VAL A 93 -1.51 4.68 8.96
C VAL A 93 -0.21 3.97 8.57
N ARG A 94 -0.18 3.28 7.42
CA ARG A 94 1.05 2.64 6.91
C ARG A 94 2.13 3.66 6.58
N GLY A 95 1.77 4.80 5.98
CA GLY A 95 2.68 5.91 5.70
C GLY A 95 3.19 6.58 6.98
N ALA A 96 2.36 6.74 8.01
CA ALA A 96 2.79 7.22 9.32
C ALA A 96 3.71 6.22 10.04
N ARG A 97 3.42 4.91 9.98
CA ARG A 97 4.32 3.85 10.47
C ARG A 97 5.61 3.80 9.69
N GLY A 98 5.55 3.96 8.36
CA GLY A 98 6.70 4.06 7.47
C GLY A 98 7.53 5.33 7.71
N ALA A 99 6.92 6.45 8.09
CA ALA A 99 7.62 7.66 8.52
C ALA A 99 8.28 7.50 9.89
N LEU A 100 7.73 6.63 10.75
CA LEU A 100 8.36 6.25 12.01
C LEU A 100 9.55 5.29 11.80
N THR A 101 9.54 4.43 10.77
CA THR A 101 10.69 3.59 10.39
C THR A 101 11.67 4.25 9.42
N HIS A 102 11.24 5.25 8.64
CA HIS A 102 12.06 6.12 7.79
C HIS A 102 12.60 7.32 8.59
N ARG A 103 12.89 7.11 9.89
CA ARG A 103 13.81 7.97 10.63
C ARG A 103 15.21 7.44 10.41
N ASP A 104 15.86 8.02 9.42
CA ASP A 104 17.29 8.34 9.41
C ASP A 104 18.21 7.27 10.02
N THR A 105 18.59 6.28 9.21
CA THR A 105 19.85 5.59 9.48
C THR A 105 20.96 6.65 9.37
N PRO A 106 21.77 6.91 10.41
CA PRO A 106 22.80 7.97 10.40
C PRO A 106 23.79 7.83 9.23
N ALA A 107 23.88 6.64 8.64
CA ALA A 107 24.61 6.34 7.42
C ALA A 107 24.16 7.17 6.20
N ARG A 108 22.86 7.51 6.06
CA ARG A 108 22.35 8.28 4.91
C ARG A 108 22.60 9.78 5.04
N ILE A 109 22.61 10.31 6.27
CA ILE A 109 22.97 11.71 6.55
C ILE A 109 24.47 11.95 6.31
N ALA A 110 25.31 10.99 6.68
CA ALA A 110 26.75 11.08 6.40
C ALA A 110 27.05 11.04 4.88
N ALA A 111 26.30 10.22 4.12
CA ALA A 111 26.48 10.11 2.67
C ALA A 111 26.08 11.38 1.91
N SER A 112 25.00 12.07 2.31
CA SER A 112 24.58 13.32 1.66
C SER A 112 25.48 14.51 1.99
N ALA A 113 26.07 14.55 3.19
CA ALA A 113 27.01 15.60 3.58
C ALA A 113 28.33 15.54 2.77
N LEU A 114 28.85 14.34 2.49
CA LEU A 114 30.06 14.17 1.68
C LEU A 114 29.85 14.54 0.22
N ALA A 115 28.68 14.23 -0.35
CA ALA A 115 28.35 14.59 -1.73
C ALA A 115 28.32 16.11 -1.97
N SER A 116 27.76 16.86 -1.02
CA SER A 116 27.71 18.33 -1.10
C SER A 116 29.09 18.98 -0.99
N LEU A 117 30.01 18.40 -0.20
CA LEU A 117 31.38 18.91 -0.06
C LEU A 117 32.20 18.73 -1.36
N ILE A 118 32.02 17.61 -2.07
CA ILE A 118 32.69 17.38 -3.36
C ILE A 118 32.23 18.39 -4.41
N PHE A 119 30.94 18.73 -4.43
CA PHE A 119 30.39 19.70 -5.39
C PHE A 119 30.91 21.13 -5.13
N VAL A 120 30.94 21.57 -3.87
CA VAL A 120 31.45 22.91 -3.51
C VAL A 120 32.96 23.02 -3.77
N ALA A 121 33.74 21.98 -3.46
CA ALA A 121 35.18 21.96 -3.76
C ALA A 121 35.46 22.05 -5.27
N SER A 122 34.62 21.42 -6.10
CA SER A 122 34.74 21.46 -7.56
C SER A 122 34.47 22.85 -8.14
N LEU A 123 33.52 23.61 -7.56
CA LEU A 123 33.24 24.99 -7.97
C LEU A 123 34.35 25.96 -7.56
N ALA A 124 34.92 25.78 -6.36
CA ALA A 124 36.04 26.61 -5.89
C ALA A 124 37.31 26.44 -6.75
N LEU A 125 37.57 25.21 -7.24
CA LEU A 125 38.71 24.93 -8.12
C LEU A 125 38.57 25.64 -9.47
N TRP A 126 37.36 25.74 -10.02
CA TRP A 126 37.08 26.48 -11.26
C TRP A 126 37.18 27.99 -11.08
N ALA A 127 36.68 28.54 -9.96
CA ALA A 127 36.77 29.97 -9.68
C ALA A 127 38.22 30.46 -9.53
N GLY A 128 39.09 29.66 -8.88
CA GLY A 128 40.51 29.97 -8.71
C GLY A 128 41.30 29.97 -10.02
N HIS A 129 40.93 29.13 -11.00
CA HIS A 129 41.60 29.11 -12.30
C HIS A 129 41.25 30.32 -13.19
N ALA A 130 40.06 30.91 -13.01
CA ALA A 130 39.63 32.09 -13.76
C ALA A 130 40.19 33.41 -13.23
N THR A 131 40.62 33.47 -11.96
CA THR A 131 41.17 34.69 -11.33
C THR A 131 42.70 34.77 -11.34
N GLY A 132 43.41 33.70 -11.69
CA GLY A 132 44.88 33.69 -11.76
C GLY A 132 45.48 34.21 -13.08
N ALA A 133 44.67 34.71 -14.01
CA ALA A 133 45.10 35.19 -15.33
C ALA A 133 44.72 36.66 -15.62
N LEU A 134 44.39 37.44 -14.58
CA LEU A 134 44.21 38.90 -14.66
C LEU A 134 45.11 39.59 -13.64
#